data_AF-A0AA96Q612-F1
#
_entry.id   AF-A0AA96Q612-F1
#
_cell.length_a   1.000
_cell.length_b   1.000
_cell.length_c   1.000
_cell.angle_alpha   90.00
_cell.angle_beta   90.00
_cell.angle_gamma   90.00
#
_symmetry.space_group_name_H-M   'P 1'
#
loop_
_entity.id
_entity.type
_entity.pdbx_description
1 polymer ?
#
loop_
_entity_poly.entity_id
_entity_poly.type
_entity_poly.pdbx_seq_one_letter_code
_entity_poly.pdbx_strand_id
1 'polypeptide(L)'
;MPRAPMVAAGVLALGATLLGSLPWPRPRWAGASAWLLADVPVSLGVVVLATAVGCVGTAVRLTGSVEPLRRGDVRTWLWLALLLIAAAALVWNALYAAALSTIAFGAVIPVFHWLFTFLPAVLAGALFASRGQARWSAALGTGVVTVPLFALSWALLSPALSLDGILGTLWTTAVLGVVPLAVGIAAAGAMGGAPTVGDGIS
;
A
#
# COMPACT_ATOMS: atom_id res chain seq x y z
N MET A 1 8.39 1.41 -18.12
CA MET A 1 7.71 1.01 -16.86
C MET A 1 6.26 0.63 -17.16
N PRO A 2 5.69 -0.37 -16.47
CA PRO A 2 4.29 -0.77 -16.66
C PRO A 2 3.35 0.37 -16.22
N ARG A 3 2.54 0.91 -17.15
CA ARG A 3 1.61 2.01 -16.88
C ARG A 3 0.35 1.55 -16.12
N ALA A 4 -0.11 0.33 -16.39
CA ALA A 4 -1.32 -0.23 -15.78
C ALA A 4 -1.33 -0.21 -14.24
N PRO A 5 -0.30 -0.69 -13.51
CA PRO A 5 -0.31 -0.63 -12.05
C PRO A 5 -0.25 0.80 -11.50
N MET A 6 0.41 1.74 -12.19
CA MET A 6 0.42 3.15 -11.77
C MET A 6 -0.98 3.76 -11.87
N VAL A 7 -1.66 3.54 -12.99
CA VAL A 7 -3.04 4.01 -13.19
C VAL A 7 -3.98 3.34 -12.19
N ALA A 8 -3.87 2.02 -11.99
CA ALA A 8 -4.69 1.30 -11.03
C ALA A 8 -4.48 1.81 -9.60
N ALA A 9 -3.23 2.02 -9.17
CA ALA A 9 -2.94 2.58 -7.86
C ALA A 9 -3.52 3.99 -7.70
N GLY A 10 -3.42 4.85 -8.73
CA GLY A 10 -4.00 6.18 -8.70
C GLY A 10 -5.54 6.18 -8.61
N VAL A 11 -6.20 5.37 -9.44
CA VAL A 11 -7.67 5.24 -9.43
C VAL A 11 -8.17 4.67 -8.11
N LEU A 12 -7.53 3.61 -7.61
CA LEU A 12 -7.88 3.00 -6.33
C LEU A 12 -7.62 3.98 -5.17
N ALA A 13 -6.54 4.74 -5.19
CA ALA A 13 -6.25 5.73 -4.15
C ALA A 13 -7.24 6.89 -4.14
N LEU A 14 -7.65 7.37 -5.32
CA LEU A 14 -8.72 8.36 -5.42
C LEU A 14 -10.03 7.80 -4.89
N GLY A 15 -10.42 6.60 -5.32
CA GLY A 15 -11.63 5.93 -4.83
C GLY A 15 -11.60 5.70 -3.31
N ALA A 16 -10.48 5.26 -2.77
CA ALA A 16 -10.27 5.06 -1.35
C ALA A 16 -10.30 6.38 -0.55
N THR A 17 -9.77 7.46 -1.12
CA THR A 17 -9.86 8.81 -0.53
C THR A 17 -11.32 9.24 -0.42
N LEU A 18 -12.07 9.16 -1.53
CA LEU A 18 -13.50 9.50 -1.56
C LEU A 18 -14.29 8.65 -0.57
N LEU A 19 -14.01 7.35 -0.53
CA LEU A 19 -14.66 6.42 0.36
C LEU A 19 -14.36 6.75 1.82
N GLY A 20 -13.10 7.00 2.20
CA GLY A 20 -12.71 7.33 3.57
C GLY A 20 -13.25 8.68 4.06
N SER A 21 -13.48 9.63 3.15
CA SER A 21 -14.08 10.92 3.47
C SER A 21 -15.57 10.84 3.81
N LEU A 22 -16.27 9.74 3.49
CA LEU A 22 -17.67 9.54 3.87
C LEU A 22 -17.83 9.53 5.41
N PRO A 23 -19.01 9.91 5.93
CA PRO A 23 -19.27 9.98 7.37
C PRO A 23 -19.49 8.60 7.99
N TRP A 24 -18.45 7.76 7.97
CA TRP A 24 -18.49 6.43 8.59
C TRP A 24 -18.63 6.51 10.10
N PRO A 25 -19.38 5.59 10.72
CA PRO A 25 -19.30 5.36 12.16
C PRO A 25 -17.85 5.07 12.57
N ARG A 26 -17.42 5.67 13.69
CA ARG A 26 -16.01 5.63 14.12
C ARG A 26 -15.79 4.54 15.18
N PRO A 27 -14.68 3.79 15.11
CA PRO A 27 -14.25 2.96 16.22
C PRO A 27 -13.91 3.84 17.43
N ARG A 28 -14.00 3.24 18.62
CA ARG A 28 -13.61 3.93 19.86
C ARG A 28 -12.13 3.70 20.12
N TRP A 29 -11.41 4.77 20.47
CA TRP A 29 -10.04 4.64 20.95
C TRP A 29 -10.02 4.04 22.36
N ALA A 30 -9.30 2.93 22.53
CA ALA A 30 -9.31 2.14 23.77
C ALA A 30 -8.11 2.42 24.70
N GLY A 31 -7.14 3.23 24.26
CA GLY A 31 -6.02 3.78 25.03
C GLY A 31 -5.07 2.79 25.70
N ALA A 32 -5.55 2.06 26.71
CA ALA A 32 -4.78 1.14 27.53
C ALA A 32 -4.78 -0.32 27.03
N SER A 33 -5.52 -0.65 25.96
CA SER A 33 -5.53 -2.00 25.41
C SER A 33 -4.35 -2.21 24.44
N ALA A 34 -3.80 -3.42 24.40
CA ALA A 34 -2.75 -3.79 23.45
C ALA A 34 -3.16 -3.58 21.98
N TRP A 35 -4.47 -3.61 21.72
CA TRP A 35 -5.07 -3.39 20.42
C TRP A 35 -5.48 -1.93 20.17
N LEU A 36 -5.46 -1.01 21.14
CA LEU A 36 -5.76 0.43 20.98
C LEU A 36 -7.15 0.81 20.36
N LEU A 37 -7.91 -0.18 19.89
CA LEU A 37 -9.17 -0.09 19.17
C LEU A 37 -10.25 -0.87 19.93
N ALA A 38 -11.43 -0.29 20.07
CA ALA A 38 -12.63 -0.95 20.54
C ALA A 38 -13.80 -0.63 19.63
N ASP A 39 -14.82 -1.48 19.66
CA ASP A 39 -16.14 -1.20 19.08
C ASP A 39 -16.07 -0.83 17.58
N VAL A 40 -15.23 -1.54 16.79
CA VAL A 40 -15.09 -1.30 15.35
C VAL A 40 -16.44 -1.53 14.65
N PRO A 41 -17.06 -0.51 14.05
CA PRO A 41 -18.34 -0.67 13.40
C PRO A 41 -18.22 -1.63 12.21
N VAL A 42 -19.13 -2.60 12.12
CA VAL A 42 -19.09 -3.65 11.09
C VAL A 42 -19.06 -3.05 9.67
N SER A 43 -19.82 -1.98 9.43
CA SER A 43 -19.85 -1.29 8.14
C SER A 43 -18.48 -0.76 7.73
N LEU A 44 -17.77 -0.07 8.63
CA LEU A 44 -16.43 0.43 8.38
C LEU A 44 -15.43 -0.73 8.20
N GLY A 45 -15.50 -1.74 9.06
CA GLY A 45 -14.65 -2.93 8.95
C GLY A 45 -14.79 -3.64 7.61
N VAL A 46 -16.03 -3.84 7.14
CA VAL A 46 -16.33 -4.44 5.83
C VAL A 46 -15.76 -3.58 4.70
N VAL A 47 -15.92 -2.26 4.76
CA VAL A 47 -15.42 -1.35 3.70
C VAL A 47 -13.89 -1.36 3.61
N VAL A 48 -13.21 -1.30 4.75
CA VAL A 48 -11.74 -1.32 4.80
C VAL A 48 -11.22 -2.67 4.27
N LEU A 49 -11.82 -3.79 4.71
CA LEU A 49 -11.46 -5.12 4.24
C LEU A 49 -11.76 -5.33 2.75
N ALA A 50 -12.93 -4.90 2.27
CA ALA A 50 -13.30 -4.99 0.86
C ALA A 50 -12.33 -4.17 -0.02
N THR A 51 -11.94 -2.99 0.44
CA THR A 51 -10.94 -2.16 -0.24
C THR A 51 -9.60 -2.90 -0.31
N ALA A 52 -9.14 -3.51 0.79
CA ALA A 52 -7.91 -4.28 0.82
C ALA A 52 -7.95 -5.49 -0.12
N VAL A 53 -9.03 -6.27 -0.09
CA VAL A 53 -9.25 -7.41 -0.99
C VAL A 53 -9.25 -6.97 -2.45
N GLY A 54 -9.93 -5.87 -2.78
CA GLY A 54 -9.95 -5.30 -4.13
C GLY A 54 -8.56 -4.88 -4.61
N CYS A 55 -7.79 -4.23 -3.74
CA CYS A 55 -6.42 -3.82 -4.06
C CYS A 55 -5.48 -5.01 -4.25
N VAL A 56 -5.52 -6.00 -3.34
CA VAL A 56 -4.72 -7.23 -3.45
C VAL A 56 -5.09 -8.02 -4.71
N GLY A 57 -6.38 -8.21 -4.98
CA GLY A 57 -6.85 -8.88 -6.20
C GLY A 57 -6.38 -8.18 -7.47
N THR A 58 -6.41 -6.85 -7.49
CA THR A 58 -5.91 -6.03 -8.61
C THR A 58 -4.39 -6.19 -8.77
N ALA A 59 -3.63 -6.13 -7.67
CA ALA A 59 -2.19 -6.32 -7.69
C ALA A 59 -1.79 -7.72 -8.20
N VAL A 60 -2.46 -8.77 -7.74
CA VAL A 60 -2.26 -10.16 -8.20
C VAL A 60 -2.57 -10.29 -9.68
N ARG A 61 -3.70 -9.76 -10.14
CA ARG A 61 -4.10 -9.80 -11.56
C ARG A 61 -3.10 -9.09 -12.46
N LEU A 62 -2.69 -7.86 -12.09
CA LEU A 62 -1.76 -7.07 -12.90
C LEU A 62 -0.37 -7.70 -12.90
N THR A 63 0.12 -8.16 -11.75
CA THR A 63 1.43 -8.82 -11.66
C THR A 63 1.44 -10.14 -12.44
N GLY A 64 0.38 -10.93 -12.30
CA GLY A 64 0.19 -12.20 -13.00
C GLY A 64 0.10 -12.09 -14.52
N SER A 65 -0.27 -10.92 -15.04
CA SER A 65 -0.28 -10.66 -16.49
C SER A 65 1.13 -10.44 -17.08
N VAL A 66 2.12 -10.12 -16.24
CA VAL A 66 3.51 -9.90 -16.64
C VAL A 66 4.38 -11.11 -16.34
N GLU A 67 4.20 -11.71 -15.16
CA GLU A 67 4.92 -12.90 -14.72
C GLU A 67 3.89 -13.94 -14.23
N PRO A 68 3.83 -15.14 -14.83
CA PRO A 68 2.87 -16.16 -14.42
C PRO A 68 3.15 -16.59 -12.97
N LEU A 69 2.23 -16.27 -12.07
CA LEU A 69 2.29 -16.64 -10.65
C LEU A 69 2.05 -18.15 -10.50
N ARG A 70 3.12 -18.94 -10.57
CA ARG A 70 3.06 -20.41 -10.47
C ARG A 70 2.82 -20.83 -9.02
N ARG A 71 1.86 -21.75 -8.81
CA ARG A 71 1.54 -22.32 -7.48
C ARG A 71 2.72 -23.07 -6.81
N GLY A 72 3.72 -23.49 -7.59
CA GLY A 72 4.92 -24.16 -7.06
C GLY A 72 6.12 -23.23 -6.81
N ASP A 73 6.04 -21.93 -7.14
CA ASP A 73 7.16 -21.01 -6.96
C ASP A 73 7.12 -20.36 -5.57
N VAL A 74 8.11 -20.67 -4.73
CA VAL A 74 8.24 -20.11 -3.37
C VAL A 74 8.28 -18.58 -3.38
N ARG A 75 8.88 -17.96 -4.42
CA ARG A 75 8.97 -16.49 -4.52
C ARG A 75 7.59 -15.86 -4.68
N THR A 76 6.70 -16.50 -5.44
CA THR A 76 5.30 -16.10 -5.57
C THR A 76 4.60 -16.09 -4.22
N TRP A 77 4.78 -17.14 -3.42
CA TRP A 77 4.17 -17.24 -2.09
C TRP A 77 4.74 -16.22 -1.11
N LEU A 78 6.05 -16.00 -1.12
CA LEU A 78 6.69 -14.96 -0.30
C LEU A 78 6.19 -13.56 -0.66
N TRP A 79 6.02 -13.29 -1.95
CA TRP A 79 5.48 -12.00 -2.41
C TRP A 79 4.00 -11.83 -2.03
N LEU A 80 3.19 -12.88 -2.15
CA LEU A 80 1.80 -12.86 -1.69
C LEU A 80 1.72 -12.65 -0.17
N ALA A 81 2.55 -13.35 0.61
CA ALA A 81 2.61 -13.17 2.05
C ALA A 81 2.99 -11.73 2.41
N LEU A 82 3.99 -11.15 1.72
CA LEU A 82 4.39 -9.76 1.90
C LEU A 82 3.24 -8.79 1.58
N LEU A 83 2.50 -9.00 0.49
CA LEU A 83 1.31 -8.20 0.16
C LEU A 83 0.24 -8.30 1.23
N LEU A 84 -0.05 -9.50 1.72
CA LEU A 84 -1.07 -9.72 2.75
C LEU A 84 -0.68 -9.10 4.08
N ILE A 85 0.60 -9.18 4.48
CA ILE A 85 1.13 -8.53 5.67
C ILE A 85 1.02 -7.02 5.54
N ALA A 86 1.43 -6.44 4.40
CA ALA A 86 1.31 -5.01 4.16
C ALA A 86 -0.16 -4.54 4.15
N ALA A 87 -1.06 -5.32 3.54
CA ALA A 87 -2.49 -5.04 3.54
C ALA A 87 -3.07 -5.09 4.95
N ALA A 88 -2.76 -6.13 5.74
CA ALA A 88 -3.23 -6.26 7.12
C ALA A 88 -2.72 -5.10 8.00
N ALA A 89 -1.45 -4.72 7.85
CA ALA A 89 -0.86 -3.59 8.56
C ALA A 89 -1.55 -2.25 8.21
N LEU A 90 -1.93 -2.06 6.95
CA LEU A 90 -2.65 -0.86 6.51
C LEU A 90 -4.14 -0.88 6.82
N VAL A 91 -4.79 -2.05 6.85
CA VAL A 91 -6.15 -2.22 7.37
C VAL A 91 -6.17 -1.81 8.84
N TRP A 92 -5.21 -2.31 9.61
CA TRP A 92 -5.02 -1.93 11.00
C TRP A 92 -4.82 -0.41 11.13
N ASN A 93 -3.89 0.16 10.35
CA ASN A 93 -3.60 1.58 10.34
C ASN A 93 -4.83 2.44 9.99
N ALA A 94 -5.65 2.00 9.04
CA ALA A 94 -6.87 2.71 8.64
C ALA A 94 -7.91 2.75 9.77
N LEU A 95 -8.13 1.63 10.45
CA LEU A 95 -9.03 1.56 11.60
C LEU A 95 -8.47 2.35 12.80
N TYR A 96 -7.16 2.27 13.03
CA TYR A 96 -6.45 3.07 14.04
C TYR A 96 -6.61 4.57 13.77
N ALA A 97 -6.37 5.01 12.54
CA ALA A 97 -6.56 6.40 12.13
C ALA A 97 -8.02 6.87 12.30
N ALA A 98 -8.99 6.02 11.95
CA ALA A 98 -10.40 6.31 12.18
C ALA A 98 -10.73 6.49 13.66
N ALA A 99 -10.17 5.67 14.55
CA ALA A 99 -10.34 5.83 15.99
C ALA A 99 -9.64 7.09 16.51
N LEU A 100 -8.43 7.37 16.02
CA LEU A 100 -7.62 8.51 16.44
C LEU A 100 -8.28 9.85 16.07
N SER A 101 -9.06 9.89 14.98
CA SER A 101 -9.86 11.06 14.59
C SER A 101 -10.86 11.54 15.66
N THR A 102 -11.17 10.70 16.65
CA THR A 102 -12.12 11.02 17.74
C THR A 102 -11.47 11.70 18.95
N ILE A 103 -10.14 11.83 18.96
CA ILE A 103 -9.39 12.43 20.07
C ILE A 103 -8.43 13.50 19.57
N ALA A 104 -8.01 14.39 20.46
CA ALA A 104 -6.86 15.26 20.18
C ALA A 104 -5.58 14.43 20.29
N PHE A 105 -4.83 14.31 19.18
CA PHE A 105 -3.54 13.64 19.14
C PHE A 105 -2.46 14.59 18.62
N GLY A 106 -1.21 14.34 19.04
CA GLY A 106 -0.06 15.16 18.69
C GLY A 106 0.37 15.02 17.22
N ALA A 107 1.51 15.63 16.88
CA ALA A 107 2.04 15.59 15.52
C ALA A 107 2.27 14.15 15.02
N VAL A 108 1.83 13.85 13.79
CA VAL A 108 2.10 12.57 13.15
C VAL A 108 3.58 12.46 12.80
N ILE A 109 4.26 11.40 13.24
CA ILE A 109 5.66 11.14 12.88
C ILE A 109 5.70 10.55 11.46
N PRO A 110 6.18 11.29 10.43
CA PRO A 110 5.99 10.89 9.04
C PRO A 110 6.88 9.72 8.59
N VAL A 111 8.05 9.55 9.20
CA VAL A 111 9.04 8.53 8.82
C VAL A 111 8.52 7.10 9.02
N PHE A 112 7.75 6.83 10.08
CA PHE A 112 7.21 5.48 10.29
C PHE A 112 6.21 5.08 9.21
N HIS A 113 5.55 6.06 8.60
CA HIS A 113 4.58 5.80 7.54
C HIS A 113 5.24 5.35 6.24
N TRP A 114 6.49 5.75 6.00
CA TRP A 114 7.25 5.30 4.84
C TRP A 114 7.48 3.79 4.87
N LEU A 115 7.55 3.18 6.05
CA LEU A 115 7.73 1.72 6.16
C LEU A 115 6.59 0.94 5.50
N PHE A 116 5.37 1.49 5.46
CA PHE A 116 4.22 0.80 4.85
C PHE A 116 4.28 0.71 3.32
N THR A 117 5.06 1.58 2.67
CA THR A 117 5.13 1.65 1.20
C THR A 117 6.54 1.33 0.68
N PHE A 118 7.58 1.83 1.33
CA PHE A 118 8.98 1.61 0.96
C PHE A 118 9.39 0.14 1.16
N LEU A 119 9.20 -0.39 2.37
CA LEU A 119 9.73 -1.71 2.71
C LEU A 119 9.10 -2.84 1.88
N PRO A 120 7.76 -2.90 1.69
CA PRO A 120 7.17 -3.88 0.79
C PRO A 120 7.71 -3.78 -0.65
N ALA A 121 7.91 -2.56 -1.17
CA ALA A 121 8.38 -2.38 -2.53
C ALA A 121 9.83 -2.87 -2.73
N VAL A 122 10.72 -2.55 -1.80
CA VAL A 122 12.12 -3.02 -1.82
C VAL A 122 12.17 -4.54 -1.71
N LEU A 123 11.47 -5.12 -0.74
CA LEU A 123 11.45 -6.57 -0.51
C LEU A 123 10.85 -7.32 -1.69
N ALA A 124 9.74 -6.83 -2.26
CA ALA A 124 9.13 -7.41 -3.45
C ALA A 124 10.10 -7.36 -4.65
N GLY A 125 10.80 -6.24 -4.84
CA GLY A 125 11.83 -6.13 -5.85
C GLY A 125 12.99 -7.11 -5.64
N ALA A 126 13.48 -7.24 -4.40
CA ALA A 126 14.56 -8.15 -4.04
C ALA A 126 14.20 -9.62 -4.31
N LEU A 127 12.96 -10.04 -3.98
CA LEU A 127 12.48 -11.41 -4.26
C LEU A 127 12.57 -11.80 -5.74
N PHE A 128 12.44 -10.81 -6.64
CA PHE A 128 12.49 -11.00 -8.08
C PHE A 128 13.72 -10.33 -8.72
N ALA A 129 14.78 -10.06 -7.96
CA ALA A 129 15.96 -9.32 -8.43
C ALA A 129 16.54 -9.87 -9.75
N SER A 130 16.52 -11.19 -9.92
CA SER A 130 17.05 -11.91 -11.08
C SER A 130 16.08 -12.01 -12.27
N ARG A 131 14.89 -11.40 -12.24
CA ARG A 131 13.82 -11.63 -13.23
C ARG A 131 13.37 -10.39 -14.00
N GLY A 132 14.29 -9.48 -14.34
CA GLY A 132 14.06 -8.40 -15.31
C GLY A 132 12.80 -7.58 -15.04
N GLN A 133 11.76 -7.74 -15.87
CA GLN A 133 10.48 -7.02 -15.74
C GLN A 133 9.62 -7.48 -14.55
N ALA A 134 9.71 -8.75 -14.13
CA ALA A 134 8.94 -9.28 -13.00
C ALA A 134 9.27 -8.54 -11.69
N ARG A 135 10.52 -8.10 -11.53
CA ARG A 135 10.98 -7.25 -10.43
C ARG A 135 10.19 -5.96 -10.29
N TRP A 136 10.10 -5.21 -11.39
CA TRP A 136 9.38 -3.95 -11.43
C TRP A 136 7.88 -4.17 -11.24
N SER A 137 7.35 -5.24 -11.86
CA SER A 137 5.95 -5.63 -11.72
C SER A 137 5.60 -5.96 -10.27
N ALA A 138 6.41 -6.77 -9.58
CA ALA A 138 6.22 -7.15 -8.19
C ALA A 138 6.29 -5.94 -7.25
N ALA A 139 7.28 -5.06 -7.44
CA ALA A 139 7.42 -3.84 -6.65
C ALA A 139 6.24 -2.87 -6.88
N LEU A 140 5.85 -2.63 -8.14
CA LEU A 140 4.67 -1.81 -8.48
C LEU A 140 3.37 -2.42 -7.96
N GLY A 141 3.26 -3.75 -7.96
CA GLY A 141 2.13 -4.48 -7.39
C GLY A 141 1.94 -4.19 -5.90
N THR A 142 3.03 -3.99 -5.14
CA THR A 142 2.90 -3.52 -3.75
C THR A 142 2.33 -2.11 -3.65
N GLY A 143 2.62 -1.24 -4.62
CA GLY A 143 2.05 0.11 -4.70
C GLY A 143 0.54 0.11 -4.94
N VAL A 144 0.04 -0.84 -5.75
CA VAL A 144 -1.40 -1.03 -5.99
C VAL A 144 -2.17 -1.39 -4.72
N VAL A 145 -1.50 -1.99 -3.73
CA VAL A 145 -2.08 -2.31 -2.41
C VAL A 145 -1.87 -1.19 -1.41
N THR A 146 -0.63 -0.75 -1.30
CA THR A 146 -0.22 0.12 -0.19
C THR A 146 -0.70 1.56 -0.36
N VAL A 147 -0.63 2.12 -1.56
CA VAL A 147 -1.03 3.53 -1.80
C VAL A 147 -2.53 3.75 -1.53
N PRO A 148 -3.46 2.92 -2.05
CA PRO A 148 -4.88 3.15 -1.79
C PRO A 148 -5.28 2.96 -0.32
N LEU A 149 -4.74 1.94 0.36
CA LEU A 149 -5.04 1.72 1.78
C LEU A 149 -4.41 2.80 2.67
N PHE A 150 -3.27 3.34 2.26
CA PHE A 150 -2.66 4.48 2.92
C PHE A 150 -3.50 5.75 2.73
N ALA A 151 -3.99 6.01 1.52
CA ALA A 151 -4.92 7.11 1.23
C ALA A 151 -6.22 6.99 2.06
N LEU A 152 -6.78 5.78 2.14
CA LEU A 152 -7.94 5.47 2.98
C LEU A 152 -7.68 5.83 4.45
N SER A 153 -6.48 5.50 4.96
CA SER A 153 -6.11 5.77 6.34
C SER A 153 -6.13 7.28 6.65
N TRP A 154 -5.57 8.10 5.75
CA TRP A 154 -5.56 9.56 5.91
C TRP A 154 -6.95 10.17 5.77
N ALA A 155 -7.74 9.71 4.80
CA ALA A 155 -9.12 10.15 4.63
C ALA A 155 -9.97 9.82 5.87
N LEU A 156 -9.73 8.66 6.50
CA LEU A 156 -10.39 8.29 7.74
C LEU A 156 -9.87 9.09 8.95
N LEU A 157 -8.62 9.54 8.94
CA LEU A 157 -8.08 10.38 10.02
C LEU A 157 -8.69 11.79 10.03
N SER A 158 -8.85 12.38 8.85
CA SER A 158 -9.39 13.73 8.68
C SER A 158 -10.51 13.71 7.61
N PRO A 159 -11.70 13.21 7.96
CA PRO A 159 -12.79 13.04 7.01
C PRO A 159 -13.34 14.39 6.57
N ALA A 160 -13.18 14.70 5.28
CA ALA A 160 -13.72 15.90 4.68
C ALA A 160 -14.11 15.63 3.22
N LEU A 161 -15.41 15.67 2.92
CA LEU A 161 -15.96 15.65 1.56
C LEU A 161 -15.95 17.05 0.92
N SER A 162 -14.85 17.75 1.09
CA SER A 162 -14.57 19.02 0.41
C SER A 162 -13.42 18.82 -0.56
N LEU A 163 -13.33 19.69 -1.57
CA LEU A 163 -12.21 19.66 -2.52
C LEU A 163 -10.88 19.79 -1.78
N ASP A 164 -10.78 20.72 -0.83
CA ASP A 164 -9.56 20.94 -0.04
C ASP A 164 -9.19 19.71 0.80
N GLY A 165 -10.18 19.04 1.41
CA GLY A 165 -9.95 17.82 2.19
C GLY A 165 -9.46 16.64 1.35
N ILE A 166 -10.04 16.48 0.16
CA ILE A 166 -9.62 15.47 -0.81
C ILE A 166 -8.20 15.78 -1.30
N LEU A 167 -7.93 17.02 -1.71
CA LEU A 167 -6.61 17.44 -2.18
C LEU A 167 -5.55 17.32 -1.08
N GLY A 168 -5.88 17.67 0.17
CA GLY A 168 -5.00 17.50 1.32
C GLY A 168 -4.65 16.03 1.60
N THR A 169 -5.65 15.14 1.52
CA THR A 169 -5.42 13.69 1.65
C THR A 169 -4.55 13.14 0.52
N LEU A 170 -4.84 13.54 -0.72
CA LEU A 170 -4.06 13.11 -1.90
C LEU A 170 -2.63 13.63 -1.84
N TRP A 171 -2.43 14.89 -1.42
CA TRP A 171 -1.11 15.47 -1.20
C TRP A 171 -0.33 14.70 -0.14
N THR A 172 -0.95 14.44 1.01
CA THR A 172 -0.32 13.68 2.10
C THR A 172 0.04 12.26 1.64
N THR A 173 -0.85 11.62 0.90
CA THR A 173 -0.62 10.30 0.29
C THR A 173 0.52 10.35 -0.73
N ALA A 174 0.60 11.39 -1.54
CA ALA A 174 1.68 11.56 -2.51
C ALA A 174 3.04 11.66 -1.80
N VAL A 175 3.16 12.54 -0.80
CA VAL A 175 4.42 12.80 -0.09
C VAL A 175 4.83 11.62 0.80
N LEU A 176 3.89 11.03 1.54
CA LEU A 176 4.20 10.00 2.55
C LEU A 176 3.99 8.57 2.08
N GLY A 177 3.30 8.37 0.96
CA GLY A 177 3.04 7.06 0.38
C GLY A 177 3.74 6.85 -0.96
N VAL A 178 3.48 7.73 -1.93
CA VAL A 178 3.97 7.56 -3.31
C VAL A 178 5.47 7.84 -3.44
N VAL A 179 6.00 8.89 -2.80
CA VAL A 179 7.45 9.17 -2.81
C VAL A 179 8.26 8.00 -2.23
N PRO A 180 8.01 7.50 -1.00
CA PRO A 180 8.74 6.34 -0.47
C PRO A 180 8.57 5.08 -1.32
N LEU A 181 7.38 4.85 -1.88
CA LEU A 181 7.17 3.76 -2.83
C LEU A 181 8.09 3.91 -4.06
N ALA A 182 8.16 5.10 -4.66
CA ALA A 182 9.01 5.37 -5.81
C ALA A 182 10.49 5.16 -5.49
N VAL A 183 10.94 5.60 -4.31
CA VAL A 183 12.31 5.34 -3.82
C VAL A 183 12.54 3.83 -3.65
N GLY A 184 11.59 3.10 -3.08
CA GLY A 184 11.70 1.65 -2.90
C GLY A 184 11.73 0.88 -4.23
N ILE A 185 10.92 1.31 -5.20
CA ILE A 185 10.92 0.79 -6.57
C ILE A 185 12.26 1.09 -7.26
N ALA A 186 12.81 2.30 -7.11
CA ALA A 186 14.12 2.65 -7.67
C ALA A 186 15.26 1.81 -7.03
N ALA A 187 15.24 1.62 -5.70
CA ALA A 187 16.19 0.78 -5.00
C ALA A 187 16.09 -0.69 -5.46
N ALA A 188 14.88 -1.22 -5.63
CA ALA A 188 14.64 -2.52 -6.26
C ALA A 188 15.28 -2.60 -7.66
N GLY A 189 15.17 -1.53 -8.44
CA GLY A 189 15.80 -1.37 -9.74
C GLY A 189 17.33 -1.43 -9.73
N ALA A 190 17.97 -0.87 -8.70
CA ALA A 190 19.42 -0.87 -8.57
C ALA A 190 19.99 -2.25 -8.20
N MET A 191 19.27 -3.07 -7.45
CA MET A 191 19.75 -4.37 -6.95
C MET A 191 19.93 -5.49 -8.00
N GLY A 192 19.50 -5.28 -9.25
CA GLY A 192 19.46 -6.32 -10.28
C GLY A 192 20.72 -6.46 -11.13
N GLY A 193 21.75 -5.65 -10.91
CA GLY A 193 23.01 -5.65 -11.67
C GLY A 193 22.86 -5.17 -13.12
N ALA A 194 23.86 -4.44 -13.62
CA ALA A 194 24.03 -4.28 -15.06
C ALA A 194 24.46 -5.64 -15.65
N PRO A 195 24.02 -6.01 -16.87
CA PRO A 195 24.60 -7.17 -17.55
C PRO A 195 26.11 -6.96 -17.64
N THR A 196 26.89 -7.89 -17.08
CA THR A 196 28.34 -7.92 -17.26
C THR A 196 28.61 -8.08 -18.73
N VAL A 197 29.06 -7.00 -19.37
CA VAL A 197 29.64 -7.01 -20.71
C VAL A 197 30.94 -7.81 -20.60
N GLY A 198 30.86 -9.14 -20.74
CA GLY A 198 32.01 -10.00 -20.46
C GLY A 198 31.93 -11.45 -20.93
N ASP A 199 30.75 -12.02 -21.18
CA ASP A 199 30.65 -13.43 -21.64
C ASP A 199 30.64 -13.52 -23.17
N GLY A 200 31.65 -12.90 -23.79
CA GLY A 200 31.98 -13.07 -25.19
C GLY A 200 33.48 -13.31 -25.29
N ILE A 201 33.82 -14.54 -25.70
CA ILE A 201 35.14 -15.11 -26.02
C ILE A 201 35.61 -16.14 -24.99
N SER A 202 35.22 -17.40 -25.23
CA SER A 202 36.12 -18.56 -25.28
C SER A 202 35.41 -19.71 -25.97
#